data_AF-A0A352AXZ5-F1
#
_entry.id   AF-A0A352AXZ5-F1
#
_cell.length_a   1.000
_cell.length_b   1.000
_cell.length_c   1.000
_cell.angle_alpha   90.00
_cell.angle_beta   90.00
_cell.angle_gamma   90.00
#
_symmetry.space_group_name_H-M   'P 1'
#
loop_
_entity.id
_entity.type
_entity.pdbx_description
1 polymer ?
#
loop_
_entity_poly.entity_id
_entity_poly.type
_entity_poly.pdbx_seq_one_letter_code
_entity_poly.pdbx_strand_id
1 'polypeptide(L)' 'MSGKEVIKLLKQQGWQVGRVSGSHYIIVKDGTHSIPVPVHANKDISKGLLHAIFKQAGITL' A
#
# COMPACT_ATOMS: atom_id res chain seq x y z
N MET A 1 -6.55 8.58 -5.55
CA MET A 1 -6.09 8.03 -4.25
C MET A 1 -4.57 8.08 -4.23
N SER A 2 -4.02 8.83 -3.29
CA SER A 2 -2.59 8.96 -3.03
C SER A 2 -2.03 7.75 -2.28
N GLY A 3 -0.71 7.57 -2.33
CA GLY A 3 -0.05 6.51 -1.55
C GLY A 3 -0.28 6.62 -0.04
N LYS A 4 -0.42 7.84 0.51
CA LYS A 4 -0.72 8.04 1.94
C LYS A 4 -2.09 7.47 2.30
N GLU A 5 -3.09 7.67 1.45
CA GLU A 5 -4.45 7.14 1.65
C GLU A 5 -4.47 5.63 1.55
N VAL A 6 -3.75 5.05 0.58
CA VAL A 6 -3.58 3.59 0.46
C VAL A 6 -2.98 3.00 1.73
N ILE A 7 -1.89 3.58 2.24
CA ILE A 7 -1.26 3.11 3.48
C ILE A 7 -2.23 3.20 4.67
N LYS A 8 -3.01 4.28 4.76
CA LYS A 8 -4.00 4.46 5.82
C LYS A 8 -5.06 3.35 5.78
N LEU A 9 -5.59 3.03 4.59
CA LEU A 9 -6.56 1.94 4.40
C LEU A 9 -5.95 0.58 4.73
N LEU A 10 -4.74 0.30 4.24
CA LEU A 10 -4.06 -0.97 4.55
C LEU A 10 -3.83 -1.13 6.06
N LYS A 11 -3.44 -0.07 6.77
CA LYS A 11 -3.31 -0.09 8.23
C LYS A 11 -4.62 -0.43 8.94
N GLN A 12 -5.75 0.07 8.47
CA GLN A 12 -7.08 -0.30 8.99
C GLN A 12 -7.42 -1.78 8.79
N GLN A 13 -6.79 -2.44 7.81
CA GLN A 13 -6.93 -3.88 7.53
C GLN A 13 -5.85 -4.74 8.22
N GLY A 14 -5.16 -4.17 9.23
CA GLY A 14 -4.16 -4.88 10.03
C GLY A 14 -2.78 -4.97 9.39
N TRP A 15 -2.52 -4.24 8.30
CA TRP A 15 -1.19 -4.13 7.73
C TRP A 15 -0.32 -3.12 8.50
N GLN A 16 0.99 -3.30 8.49
CA GLN A 16 1.95 -2.44 9.20
C GLN A 16 3.09 -2.00 8.28
N VAL A 17 3.72 -0.87 8.58
CA VAL A 17 4.90 -0.43 7.82
C VAL A 17 6.11 -1.20 8.32
N GLY A 18 6.71 -2.03 7.47
CA GLY A 18 7.91 -2.80 7.81
C GLY A 18 9.19 -2.02 7.56
N ARG A 19 9.32 -1.40 6.38
CA ARG A 19 10.45 -0.51 6.05
C ARG A 19 10.04 0.59 5.09
N VAL A 20 10.83 1.67 5.07
CA VAL A 20 10.69 2.75 4.10
C VAL A 20 12.04 3.01 3.45
N SER A 21 12.08 3.10 2.12
CA SER A 21 13.26 3.51 1.36
C SER A 21 12.85 4.56 0.33
N GLY A 22 13.32 5.79 0.51
CA GLY A 22 12.85 6.94 -0.25
C GLY A 22 11.33 7.08 -0.16
N SER A 23 10.65 7.10 -1.30
CA SER A 23 9.18 7.18 -1.40
C SER A 23 8.48 5.83 -1.31
N HIS A 24 9.19 4.70 -1.23
CA HIS A 24 8.57 3.37 -1.24
C HIS A 24 8.40 2.84 0.18
N TYR A 25 7.15 2.64 0.56
CA TYR A 25 6.76 2.03 1.83
C TYR A 25 6.52 0.55 1.59
N ILE A 26 7.20 -0.30 2.34
CA ILE A 26 6.94 -1.74 2.34
C ILE A 26 5.97 -2.03 3.47
N ILE A 27 4.78 -2.48 3.11
CA ILE A 27 3.74 -2.84 4.06
C ILE A 27 3.75 -4.35 4.27
N VAL A 28 3.60 -4.80 5.51
CA VAL A 28 3.69 -6.20 5.92
C VAL A 28 2.47 -6.60 6.75
N LYS A 29 2.13 -7.89 6.72
CA LYS A 29 1.11 -8.52 7.56
C LYS A 29 1.50 -9.98 7.75
N ASP A 30 1.40 -10.48 8.98
CA ASP A 30 1.83 -11.84 9.31
C ASP A 30 1.14 -12.89 8.43
N GLY A 31 1.92 -13.87 7.98
CA GLY A 31 1.44 -14.93 7.09
C GLY A 31 1.19 -14.49 5.64
N THR A 32 1.61 -13.28 5.24
CA THR A 32 1.45 -12.78 3.86
C THR A 32 2.74 -12.19 3.30
N HIS A 33 2.82 -12.06 1.97
CA HIS A 33 3.93 -11.35 1.32
C HIS A 33 3.83 -9.84 1.53
N SER A 34 5.00 -9.18 1.61
CA SER A 34 5.06 -7.72 1.73
C SER A 34 4.65 -7.02 0.43
N ILE A 35 3.99 -5.86 0.54
CA ILE A 35 3.50 -5.09 -0.60
C ILE A 35 4.22 -3.73 -0.64
N PRO A 36 4.89 -3.37 -1.74
CA PRO A 36 5.44 -2.03 -1.91
C PRO A 36 4.35 -1.02 -2.32
N VAL A 37 4.30 0.12 -1.64
CA VAL A 37 3.39 1.24 -1.94
C VAL A 37 4.21 2.52 -2.19
N PRO A 38 4.16 3.11 -3.39
CA PRO A 38 4.81 4.38 -3.66
C PRO A 38 4.04 5.55 -3.04
N VAL A 39 4.75 6.46 -2.39
CA VAL A 39 4.21 7.66 -1.75
C VAL A 39 4.89 8.90 -2.31
N HIS A 40 4.30 9.50 -3.33
CA HIS A 40 4.78 10.73 -3.96
C HIS A 40 3.94 11.94 -3.50
N ALA A 41 4.08 12.31 -2.23
CA ALA A 41 3.31 13.37 -1.57
C ALA A 41 1.79 13.17 -1.70
N ASN A 42 1.09 14.04 -2.44
CA ASN A 42 -0.35 13.99 -2.67
C ASN A 42 -0.69 13.57 -4.11
N LYS A 43 0.29 13.05 -4.87
CA LYS A 43 0.04 12.54 -6.22
C LYS A 43 -0.71 11.21 -6.14
N ASP A 44 -1.70 11.09 -7.01
CA ASP A 44 -2.49 9.88 -7.14
C ASP A 44 -1.68 8.72 -7.72
N ILE A 45 -1.95 7.53 -7.19
CA ILE A 45 -1.51 6.26 -7.76
C ILE A 45 -2.40 5.95 -8.98
N SER A 46 -1.78 5.49 -10.06
CA SER A 46 -2.52 5.09 -11.26
C SER A 46 -3.52 3.98 -10.94
N LYS A 47 -4.68 3.97 -11.62
CA LYS A 47 -5.74 2.99 -11.36
C LYS A 47 -5.27 1.54 -11.43
N GLY A 48 -4.39 1.22 -12.39
CA GLY A 48 -3.83 -0.13 -12.54
C GLY A 48 -2.94 -0.54 -11.35
N LEU A 49 -2.09 0.36 -10.87
CA LEU A 49 -1.24 0.08 -9.71
C LEU A 49 -2.06 -0.01 -8.43
N LEU A 50 -3.07 0.85 -8.26
CA LEU A 50 -3.99 0.79 -7.13
C LEU A 50 -4.71 -0.58 -7.07
N HIS A 51 -5.22 -1.05 -8.21
CA HIS A 51 -5.87 -2.35 -8.30
C HIS A 51 -4.90 -3.51 -8.01
N ALA A 52 -3.66 -3.43 -8.51
CA ALA A 52 -2.64 -4.43 -8.22
C ALA A 52 -2.31 -4.50 -6.72
N ILE A 53 -2.14 -3.35 -6.06
CA ILE A 53 -1.87 -3.27 -4.62
C ILE A 53 -3.03 -3.89 -3.83
N PHE A 54 -4.27 -3.52 -4.13
CA PHE A 54 -5.42 -4.03 -3.38
C PHE A 54 -5.69 -5.51 -3.65
N LYS A 55 -5.48 -5.99 -4.88
CA LYS A 55 -5.54 -7.42 -5.18
C LYS A 55 -4.52 -8.21 -4.36
N GLN A 56 -3.28 -7.72 -4.25
CA GLN A 56 -2.26 -8.35 -3.40
C GLN A 56 -2.62 -8.28 -1.92
N ALA A 57 -3.29 -7.20 -1.49
CA ALA A 57 -3.75 -7.02 -0.12
C ALA A 57 -5.02 -7.81 0.22
N GLY A 58 -5.61 -8.54 -0.74
CA GLY A 58 -6.88 -9.25 -0.57
C GLY A 58 -8.10 -8.33 -0.43
N ILE A 59 -7.99 -7.08 -0.90
CA ILE A 59 -9.05 -6.08 -0.88
C ILE A 59 -9.70 -6.03 -2.27
N THR A 60 -10.99 -6.33 -2.34
CA THR A 60 -11.79 -6.12 -3.55
C THR A 60 -12.22 -4.66 -3.61
N LEU A 61 -11.93 -4.00 -4.74
CA LEU A 61 -12.42 -2.66 -5.06
C LEU A 61 -13.83 -2.69 -5.62
#